data_AF-A0A931PR12-F1
#
_entry.id   AF-A0A931PR12-F1
#
_cell.length_a   1.000
_cell.length_b   1.000
_cell.length_c   1.000
_cell.angle_alpha   90.00
_cell.angle_beta   90.00
_cell.angle_gamma   90.00
#
_symmetry.space_group_name_H-M   'P 1'
#
loop_
_entity.id
_entity.type
_entity.pdbx_description
1 polymer ?
#
loop_
_entity_poly.entity_id
_entity_poly.type
_entity_poly.pdbx_seq_one_letter_code
_entity_poly.pdbx_strand_id
1 'polypeptide(L)'
;MNRRIDNTISTSLEGLRPRFRPNSAMRFIDLVVGGFAARQLELKLDVPEDFDARDGIQIIVFASERGRWIELPCEAELEDSQLRLCIPLEELNAGPASLVHLAVALMPQGYSPLASLS
;
A
#
# COMPACT_ATOMS: atom_id res chain seq x y z
N MET A 1 31.19 4.99 -11.81
CA MET A 1 30.70 6.02 -10.87
C MET A 1 29.19 5.84 -10.78
N ASN A 2 28.71 4.97 -9.88
CA ASN A 2 27.29 4.57 -9.84
C ASN A 2 26.50 5.59 -9.02
N ARG A 3 25.65 6.38 -9.69
CA ARG A 3 24.66 7.22 -9.02
C ARG A 3 23.55 6.30 -8.51
N ARG A 4 23.49 6.13 -7.19
CA ARG A 4 22.32 5.62 -6.49
C ARG A 4 21.21 6.68 -6.65
N ILE A 5 20.09 6.30 -7.24
CA ILE A 5 18.93 7.17 -7.39
C ILE A 5 17.97 6.76 -6.27
N ASP A 6 17.96 7.54 -5.19
CA ASP A 6 17.03 7.38 -4.09
C ASP A 6 15.72 8.11 -4.46
N ASN A 7 14.83 7.40 -5.16
CA ASN A 7 13.49 7.90 -5.48
C ASN A 7 12.54 7.59 -4.33
N THR A 8 12.47 8.48 -3.34
CA THR A 8 11.41 8.45 -2.33
C THR A 8 10.18 9.16 -2.89
N ILE A 9 9.08 8.44 -3.06
CA ILE A 9 7.78 9.01 -3.40
C ILE A 9 7.04 9.26 -2.08
N SER A 10 6.77 10.52 -1.75
CA SER A 10 5.93 10.93 -0.61
C SER A 10 4.62 11.51 -1.13
N THR A 11 3.49 10.96 -0.69
CA THR A 11 2.14 11.46 -1.03
C THR A 11 1.39 11.75 0.27
N SER A 12 0.78 12.94 0.36
CA SER A 12 -0.09 13.35 1.47
C SER A 12 -1.55 13.02 1.17
N LEU A 13 -2.27 12.46 2.15
CA LEU A 13 -3.68 12.08 2.06
C LEU A 13 -4.65 13.24 2.42
N GLU A 14 -4.17 14.47 2.60
CA GLU A 14 -4.95 15.60 3.14
C GLU A 14 -6.18 16.02 2.30
N GLY A 15 -6.34 15.53 1.07
CA GLY A 15 -7.44 15.90 0.16
C GLY A 15 -8.71 15.05 0.23
N LEU A 16 -8.72 13.93 0.98
CA LEU A 16 -9.83 12.99 0.99
C LEU A 16 -10.55 13.03 2.35
N ARG A 17 -11.44 14.00 2.56
CA ARG A 17 -12.36 13.97 3.72
C ARG A 17 -13.80 13.64 3.30
N PRO A 18 -14.20 12.34 3.21
CA PRO A 18 -15.59 11.96 3.20
C PRO A 18 -16.20 12.17 4.60
N ARG A 19 -17.49 12.55 4.66
CA ARG A 19 -18.31 12.61 5.88
C ARG A 19 -18.68 11.22 6.43
N PHE A 20 -17.76 10.26 6.41
CA PHE A 20 -17.93 8.94 7.01
C PHE A 20 -17.23 8.91 8.38
N ARG A 21 -17.74 8.13 9.33
CA ARG A 21 -17.08 7.95 10.63
C ARG A 21 -15.62 7.52 10.38
N PRO A 22 -14.61 8.26 10.86
CA PRO A 22 -13.21 8.08 10.43
C PRO A 22 -12.65 6.68 10.68
N ASN A 23 -13.02 6.07 11.82
CA ASN A 23 -12.41 4.84 12.33
C ASN A 23 -12.80 3.53 11.61
N SER A 24 -13.68 3.56 10.60
CA SER A 24 -14.18 2.33 9.95
C SER A 24 -14.03 2.31 8.43
N ALA A 25 -13.35 3.31 7.85
CA ALA A 25 -13.31 3.47 6.40
C ALA A 25 -11.98 2.94 5.83
N MET A 26 -12.09 1.98 4.90
CA MET A 26 -10.97 1.48 4.10
C MET A 26 -10.30 2.64 3.34
N ARG A 27 -8.96 2.61 3.27
CA ARG A 27 -8.17 3.54 2.45
C ARG A 27 -7.44 2.74 1.38
N PHE A 28 -7.33 3.33 0.19
CA PHE A 28 -6.68 2.69 -0.95
C PHE A 28 -5.58 3.58 -1.49
N ILE A 29 -4.46 2.95 -1.83
CA ILE A 29 -3.36 3.56 -2.57
C ILE A 29 -3.24 2.77 -3.87
N ASP A 30 -3.34 3.50 -4.97
CA ASP A 30 -3.24 2.97 -6.31
C ASP A 30 -1.95 3.50 -6.95
N LEU A 31 -1.06 2.59 -7.37
CA LEU A 31 0.26 2.91 -7.90
C LEU A 31 0.52 2.13 -9.18
N VAL A 32 1.13 2.76 -10.16
CA VAL A 32 1.70 2.08 -11.33
C VAL A 32 3.21 2.22 -11.27
N VAL A 33 3.90 1.09 -11.19
CA VAL A 33 5.36 1.00 -11.10
C VAL A 33 5.90 0.19 -12.28
N GLY A 34 6.96 0.66 -12.94
CA GLY A 34 7.62 -0.10 -14.00
C GLY A 34 8.73 0.66 -14.69
N GLY A 35 9.42 -0.03 -15.60
CA GLY A 35 10.61 0.49 -16.27
C GLY A 35 11.90 0.45 -15.42
N PHE A 36 11.90 -0.35 -14.35
CA PHE A 36 13.07 -0.57 -13.50
C PHE A 36 13.09 -2.01 -12.96
N ALA A 37 14.30 -2.54 -12.75
CA ALA A 37 14.50 -3.82 -12.08
C ALA A 37 14.65 -3.59 -10.58
N ALA A 38 13.55 -3.64 -9.83
CA ALA A 38 13.57 -3.64 -8.37
C ALA A 38 13.14 -4.99 -7.81
N ARG A 39 13.74 -5.35 -6.69
CA ARG A 39 13.38 -6.54 -5.91
C ARG A 39 12.35 -6.24 -4.83
N GLN A 40 12.27 -4.98 -4.42
CA GLN A 40 11.41 -4.50 -3.33
C GLN A 40 10.98 -3.06 -3.62
N LEU A 41 9.73 -2.76 -3.27
CA LEU A 41 9.19 -1.41 -3.17
C LEU A 41 8.99 -1.07 -1.70
N GLU A 42 9.45 0.11 -1.29
CA GLU A 42 9.19 0.66 0.04
C GLU A 42 8.26 1.86 -0.09
N LEU A 43 7.15 1.86 0.66
CA LEU A 43 6.24 2.99 0.78
C LEU A 43 6.28 3.50 2.22
N LYS A 44 6.33 4.82 2.39
CA LYS A 44 6.23 5.49 3.69
C LYS A 44 5.00 6.36 3.67
N LEU A 45 4.09 6.09 4.59
CA LEU A 45 2.76 6.70 4.65
C LEU A 45 2.60 7.38 5.99
N ASP A 46 2.31 8.67 5.99
CA ASP A 46 1.94 9.36 7.22
C ASP A 46 0.52 8.92 7.60
N VAL A 47 0.38 8.34 8.80
CA VAL A 47 -0.89 7.83 9.31
C VAL A 47 -1.61 8.98 10.02
N PRO A 48 -2.79 9.40 9.55
CA PRO A 48 -3.57 10.42 10.22
C PRO A 48 -3.92 10.02 11.65
N GLU A 49 -3.94 10.97 12.59
CA GLU A 49 -4.27 10.71 14.00
C GLU A 49 -5.67 10.09 14.20
N ASP A 50 -6.59 10.31 13.25
CA ASP A 50 -7.94 9.75 13.24
C ASP A 50 -8.03 8.34 12.61
N PHE A 51 -6.92 7.83 12.07
CA PHE A 51 -6.80 6.44 11.66
C PHE A 51 -6.27 5.66 12.87
N ASP A 52 -7.21 5.17 13.68
CA ASP A 52 -6.91 4.53 14.97
C ASP A 52 -6.17 3.19 14.78
N ALA A 53 -4.84 3.29 14.62
CA ALA A 53 -3.93 2.16 14.49
C ALA A 53 -3.78 1.36 15.78
N ARG A 54 -4.38 1.80 16.90
CA ARG A 54 -4.26 1.16 18.22
C ARG A 54 -4.85 -0.24 18.25
N ASP A 55 -5.87 -0.49 17.44
CA ASP A 55 -6.47 -1.82 17.27
C ASP A 55 -5.77 -2.63 16.17
N GLY A 56 -4.77 -2.05 15.50
CA GLY A 56 -4.00 -2.64 14.40
C GLY A 56 -4.51 -2.24 13.01
N ILE A 57 -3.59 -2.23 12.04
CA ILE A 57 -3.90 -1.97 10.63
C ILE A 57 -3.73 -3.27 9.85
N GLN A 58 -4.79 -3.71 9.19
CA GLN A 58 -4.70 -4.77 8.19
C GLN A 58 -4.33 -4.17 6.84
N ILE A 59 -3.28 -4.73 6.23
CA ILE A 59 -2.78 -4.30 4.92
C ILE A 59 -2.93 -5.46 3.96
N ILE A 60 -3.52 -5.19 2.79
CA ILE A 60 -3.57 -6.15 1.69
C ILE A 60 -3.01 -5.46 0.45
N VAL A 61 -2.08 -6.14 -0.22
CA VAL A 61 -1.44 -5.64 -1.44
C VAL A 61 -1.81 -6.55 -2.59
N PHE A 62 -2.36 -5.97 -3.64
CA PHE A 62 -2.61 -6.66 -4.90
C PHE A 62 -1.73 -6.09 -6.00
N ALA A 63 -1.20 -6.97 -6.85
CA ALA A 63 -0.52 -6.60 -8.07
C ALA A 63 -1.32 -7.10 -9.28
N SER A 64 -1.50 -6.24 -10.29
CA SER A 64 -1.97 -6.64 -11.61
C SER A 64 -0.76 -6.93 -12.49
N GLU A 65 -0.62 -8.20 -12.87
CA GLU A 65 0.39 -8.65 -13.82
C GLU A 65 -0.30 -9.37 -14.98
N ARG A 66 -0.06 -8.93 -16.23
CA ARG A 66 -0.62 -9.56 -17.45
C ARG A 66 -2.14 -9.75 -17.40
N GLY A 67 -2.85 -8.80 -16.79
CA GLY A 67 -4.32 -8.83 -16.66
C GLY A 67 -4.84 -9.77 -15.57
N ARG A 68 -3.97 -10.29 -14.68
CA ARG A 68 -4.36 -11.07 -13.51
C ARG A 68 -3.97 -10.33 -12.24
N TRP A 69 -4.88 -10.35 -11.26
CA TRP A 69 -4.60 -9.85 -9.93
C TRP A 69 -4.08 -10.97 -9.04
N ILE A 70 -2.96 -10.72 -8.38
CA ILE A 70 -2.36 -11.60 -7.38
C ILE A 70 -2.16 -10.82 -6.09
N GLU A 71 -2.37 -11.49 -4.96
CA GLU A 71 -2.05 -10.94 -3.65
C GLU A 71 -0.55 -11.11 -3.40
N LEU A 72 0.10 -10.05 -2.91
CA LEU A 72 1.50 -10.05 -2.53
C LEU A 72 1.63 -10.00 -1.01
N PRO A 73 2.65 -10.66 -0.44
CA PRO A 73 2.99 -10.42 0.95
C PRO A 73 3.45 -8.97 1.13
N CYS A 74 3.24 -8.44 2.33
CA CYS A 74 3.69 -7.10 2.70
C CYS A 74 4.16 -7.14 4.16
N GLU A 75 5.38 -6.69 4.39
CA GLU A 75 5.84 -6.39 5.74
C GLU A 75 5.47 -4.94 6.07
N ALA A 76 5.01 -4.70 7.29
CA ALA A 76 4.53 -3.40 7.72
C ALA A 76 5.03 -3.08 9.13
N GLU A 77 5.64 -1.90 9.28
CA GLU A 77 6.15 -1.40 10.55
C GLU A 77 5.57 0.00 10.79
N LEU A 78 5.01 0.22 11.97
CA LEU A 78 4.56 1.54 12.41
C LEU A 78 5.63 2.15 13.31
N GLU A 79 6.27 3.21 12.85
CA GLU A 79 7.24 4.00 13.61
C GLU A 79 6.68 5.40 13.83
N ASP A 80 6.47 5.78 15.09
CA ASP A 80 5.85 7.04 15.52
C ASP A 80 4.46 7.29 14.89
N SER A 81 4.41 8.00 13.77
CA SER A 81 3.21 8.34 13.00
C SER A 81 3.34 7.98 11.52
N GLN A 82 4.33 7.16 11.17
CA GLN A 82 4.60 6.75 9.81
C GLN A 82 4.53 5.23 9.69
N LEU A 83 3.70 4.78 8.75
CA LEU A 83 3.59 3.39 8.37
C LEU A 83 4.54 3.12 7.20
N ARG A 84 5.51 2.24 7.45
CA ARG A 84 6.46 1.77 6.45
C ARG A 84 5.99 0.42 5.92
N LEU A 85 5.79 0.34 4.61
CA LEU A 85 5.40 -0.88 3.90
C LEU A 85 6.54 -1.36 3.02
N CYS A 86 6.91 -2.62 3.16
CA CYS A 86 7.92 -3.30 2.34
C CYS A 86 7.22 -4.38 1.51
N ILE A 87 7.17 -4.16 0.19
CA ILE A 87 6.49 -5.03 -0.77
C ILE A 87 7.56 -5.70 -1.64
N PRO A 88 7.78 -7.03 -1.52
CA PRO A 88 8.67 -7.74 -2.40
C PRO A 88 8.06 -7.79 -3.81
N LEU A 89 8.86 -7.38 -4.79
CA LEU A 89 8.48 -7.41 -6.22
C LEU A 89 9.09 -8.61 -6.94
N GLU A 90 9.95 -9.39 -6.29
CA GLU A 90 10.60 -10.56 -6.89
C GLU A 90 9.64 -11.72 -7.19
N GLU A 91 8.47 -11.74 -6.55
CA GLU A 91 7.38 -12.68 -6.84
C GLU A 91 6.65 -12.34 -8.16
N LEU A 92 6.84 -11.12 -8.67
CA LEU A 92 6.25 -10.70 -9.93
C LEU A 92 7.08 -11.20 -11.09
N ASN A 93 6.44 -11.85 -12.06
CA ASN A 93 7.09 -12.25 -13.31
C ASN A 93 7.11 -11.08 -14.31
N ALA A 94 7.36 -9.89 -13.77
CA ALA A 94 7.48 -8.63 -14.48
C ALA A 94 8.89 -8.54 -15.09
N GLY A 95 8.98 -8.51 -16.41
CA GLY A 95 10.25 -8.25 -17.09
C GLY A 95 10.71 -6.81 -16.85
N PRO A 96 11.95 -6.45 -17.22
CA PRO A 96 12.49 -5.10 -17.01
C PRO A 96 11.72 -3.96 -17.71
N ALA A 97 10.78 -4.28 -18.61
CA ALA A 97 9.90 -3.33 -19.29
C ALA A 97 8.42 -3.42 -18.83
N SER A 98 8.11 -4.24 -17.83
CA SER A 98 6.75 -4.45 -17.36
C SER A 98 6.28 -3.29 -16.47
N LEU A 99 5.05 -2.84 -16.71
CA LEU A 99 4.29 -2.00 -15.78
C LEU A 99 3.48 -2.93 -14.89
N VAL A 100 3.57 -2.71 -13.58
CA VAL A 100 2.83 -3.40 -12.54
C VAL A 100 1.91 -2.37 -11.89
N HIS A 101 0.63 -2.71 -11.82
CA HIS A 101 -0.35 -1.92 -11.09
C HIS A 101 -0.48 -2.50 -9.67
N LEU A 102 -0.18 -1.71 -8.65
CA LEU A 102 -0.32 -2.09 -7.25
C LEU A 102 -1.53 -1.38 -6.65
N ALA A 103 -2.38 -2.16 -5.97
CA ALA A 103 -3.46 -1.66 -5.14
C ALA A 103 -3.18 -2.07 -3.69
N VAL A 104 -2.98 -1.09 -2.82
CA VAL A 104 -2.74 -1.29 -1.38
C VAL A 104 -3.98 -0.85 -0.62
N ALA A 105 -4.63 -1.79 0.06
CA ALA A 105 -5.76 -1.52 0.94
C ALA A 105 -5.29 -1.47 2.39
N LEU A 106 -5.61 -0.37 3.08
CA LEU A 106 -5.38 -0.17 4.50
C LEU A 106 -6.74 -0.21 5.20
N MET A 107 -6.90 -1.11 6.16
CA MET A 107 -8.15 -1.33 6.87
C MET A 107 -7.89 -1.36 8.39
N PRO A 108 -8.84 -0.88 9.20
CA PRO A 108 -8.83 -1.18 10.63
C PRO A 108 -8.88 -2.69 10.87
N GLN A 109 -8.16 -3.20 11.86
CA GLN A 109 -8.23 -4.62 12.22
C GLN A 109 -9.67 -5.03 12.59
N GLY A 110 -10.12 -6.18 12.10
CA GLY A 110 -11.50 -6.64 12.29
C GLY A 110 -12.51 -6.07 11.29
N TYR A 111 -12.09 -5.22 10.35
CA TYR A 111 -12.93 -4.82 9.22
C TYR A 111 -13.25 -6.04 8.33
N SER A 112 -14.52 -6.45 8.33
CA SER A 112 -15.04 -7.46 7.40
C SER A 112 -15.95 -6.79 6.38
N PRO A 113 -15.56 -6.72 5.08
CA PRO A 113 -16.44 -6.20 4.04
C PRO A 113 -17.70 -7.05 3.83
N LEU A 114 -17.72 -8.30 4.34
CA LEU A 114 -18.89 -9.18 4.27
C LEU A 114 -19.88 -8.96 5.42
N ALA A 115 -19.42 -8.44 6.57
CA ALA A 115 -20.29 -8.17 7.73
C ALA A 115 -21.18 -6.92 7.53
N SER A 116 -20.93 -6.11 6.50
CA SER A 116 -21.72 -4.93 6.15
C SER A 116 -22.81 -5.21 5.10
N LEU A 117 -22.92 -6.45 4.62
CA LEU A 117 -23.94 -6.92 3.67
C LEU A 117 -25.05 -7.76 4.33
N SER A 118 -24.99 -7.95 5.65
CA SER A 118 -25.98 -8.69 6.46
C SER A 118 -26.96 -7.78 7.18
#